data_AF-A0A6S7I8R6-F1
#
_entry.id   AF-A0A6S7I8R6-F1
#
_cell.length_a   1.000
_cell.length_b   1.000
_cell.length_c   1.000
_cell.angle_alpha   90.00
_cell.angle_beta   90.00
_cell.angle_gamma   90.00
#
_symmetry.space_group_name_H-M   'P 1'
#
loop_
_entity.id
_entity.type
_entity.pdbx_description
1 polymer ?
#
loop_
_entity_poly.entity_id
_entity_poly.type
_entity_poly.pdbx_seq_one_letter_code
_entity_poly.pdbx_strand_id
1 'polypeptide(L)'
;MPDVDSTLRLIGQWKYIITTDLTSAFYQIPLSKESMKYCGVSTPYRGTRVYVCSAMGMPGSETALEELMCRVLGKLLQAGAVAKLADDLYFEQSTTPSPETVGVSFAADVIKRKRKLILVLRECITSFTTTTLIQDERHQYLRDALVRLCIELRPLDGPPAVIRTDPAPGFKALVNDPLLRSDRLSIEIGRVKNNNKYPVAERAVEELQNELLRQDPSDGYVSLLAFQQLLQA
;
A
#
# COMPACT_ATOMS: atom_id res chain seq x y z
N MET A 1 -21.38 -5.28 16.28
CA MET A 1 -20.05 -5.86 16.04
C MET A 1 -20.19 -7.33 15.67
N PRO A 2 -19.22 -7.91 14.93
CA PRO A 2 -19.08 -9.35 14.83
C PRO A 2 -18.94 -9.97 16.22
N ASP A 3 -19.36 -11.22 16.38
CA ASP A 3 -19.22 -11.91 17.66
C ASP A 3 -17.75 -12.29 17.91
N VAL A 4 -17.40 -12.49 19.19
CA VAL A 4 -16.02 -12.80 19.58
C VAL A 4 -15.57 -14.15 19.02
N ASP A 5 -16.45 -15.16 18.96
CA ASP A 5 -16.11 -16.50 18.46
C ASP A 5 -15.83 -16.47 16.96
N SER A 6 -16.64 -15.78 16.14
CA SER A 6 -16.35 -15.63 14.71
C SER A 6 -15.07 -14.83 14.45
N THR A 7 -14.81 -13.80 15.27
CA THR A 7 -13.58 -13.00 15.18
C THR A 7 -12.34 -13.85 15.47
N LEU A 8 -12.38 -14.66 16.55
CA LEU A 8 -11.29 -15.57 16.88
C LEU A 8 -11.08 -16.67 15.83
N ARG A 9 -12.17 -17.21 15.27
CA ARG A 9 -12.08 -18.18 14.16
C ARG A 9 -11.48 -17.57 12.90
N LEU A 10 -11.81 -16.32 12.59
CA LEU A 10 -11.22 -15.58 11.47
C LEU A 10 -9.72 -15.40 11.67
N ILE A 11 -9.31 -14.86 12.82
CA ILE A 11 -7.90 -14.66 13.16
C ILE A 11 -7.14 -15.99 13.15
N GLY A 12 -7.74 -17.07 13.65
CA GLY A 12 -7.14 -18.40 13.67
C GLY A 12 -6.88 -19.03 12.30
N GLN A 13 -7.48 -18.50 11.22
CA GLN A 13 -7.19 -18.94 9.85
C GLN A 13 -5.92 -18.30 9.28
N TRP A 14 -5.46 -17.18 9.85
CA TRP A 14 -4.32 -16.44 9.35
C TRP A 14 -3.01 -17.11 9.76
N LYS A 15 -2.09 -17.23 8.79
CA LYS A 15 -0.77 -17.84 9.03
C LYS A 15 0.18 -16.91 9.78
N TYR A 16 0.07 -15.62 9.51
CA TYR A 16 0.85 -14.57 10.15
C TYR A 16 -0.09 -13.40 10.48
N ILE A 17 0.13 -12.80 11.63
CA ILE A 17 -0.76 -11.80 12.20
C ILE A 17 0.08 -10.58 12.55
N ILE A 18 -0.35 -9.41 12.07
CA ILE A 18 0.16 -8.13 12.56
C ILE A 18 -0.86 -7.61 13.56
N THR A 19 -0.39 -7.29 14.77
CA THR A 19 -1.21 -6.72 15.83
C THR A 19 -0.83 -5.26 16.01
N THR A 20 -1.84 -4.39 16.03
CA THR A 20 -1.68 -2.96 16.33
C THR A 20 -2.53 -2.63 17.54
N ASP A 21 -1.90 -2.04 18.54
CA ASP A 21 -2.51 -1.61 19.79
C ASP A 21 -3.14 -0.21 19.64
N LEU A 22 -4.40 -0.06 20.07
CA LEU A 22 -5.12 1.21 20.20
C LEU A 22 -5.49 1.56 21.67
N THR A 23 -4.84 0.99 22.69
CA THR A 23 -5.08 1.27 24.12
C THR A 23 -5.07 2.78 24.44
N SER A 24 -4.23 3.55 23.73
CA SER A 24 -4.17 5.01 23.91
C SER A 24 -5.11 5.81 22.99
N ALA A 25 -6.03 5.17 22.26
CA ALA A 25 -6.89 5.86 21.30
C ALA A 25 -7.87 6.84 21.95
N PHE A 26 -8.26 6.62 23.22
CA PHE A 26 -9.06 7.58 23.99
C PHE A 26 -8.43 8.98 23.93
N TYR A 27 -7.12 9.09 24.13
CA TYR A 27 -6.43 10.37 24.14
C TYR A 27 -6.20 10.99 22.76
N GLN A 28 -6.59 10.29 21.68
CA GLN A 28 -6.40 10.72 20.29
C GLN A 28 -7.70 11.24 19.66
N ILE A 29 -8.87 10.78 20.11
CA ILE A 29 -10.16 11.19 19.54
C ILE A 29 -10.51 12.59 20.03
N PRO A 30 -10.60 13.61 19.15
CA PRO A 30 -10.88 14.98 19.57
C PRO A 30 -12.32 15.15 20.05
N LEU A 31 -12.51 15.92 21.12
CA LEU A 31 -13.84 16.33 21.58
C LEU A 31 -14.38 17.50 20.74
N SER A 32 -15.69 17.56 20.59
CA SER A 32 -16.33 18.75 20.01
C SER A 32 -16.14 19.94 20.95
N LYS A 33 -15.83 21.11 20.39
CA LYS A 33 -15.60 22.34 21.18
C LYS A 33 -16.79 22.69 22.08
N GLU A 34 -18.00 22.41 21.61
CA GLU A 34 -19.23 22.67 22.36
C GLU A 34 -19.41 21.77 23.58
N SER A 35 -18.90 20.53 23.51
CA SER A 35 -18.99 19.55 24.59
C SER A 35 -17.87 19.66 25.62
N MET A 36 -16.73 20.31 25.28
CA MET A 36 -15.58 20.47 26.18
C MET A 36 -15.97 21.08 27.54
N LYS A 37 -16.98 21.95 27.59
CA LYS A 37 -17.48 22.55 28.85
C LYS A 37 -17.97 21.54 29.89
N TYR A 38 -18.34 20.32 29.47
CA TYR A 38 -18.78 19.24 30.36
C TYR A 38 -17.63 18.33 30.81
N CYS A 39 -16.45 18.46 30.20
CA CYS A 39 -15.29 17.60 30.43
C CYS A 39 -14.24 18.28 31.33
N GLY A 40 -14.69 19.14 32.25
CA GLY A 40 -13.84 19.85 33.21
C GLY A 40 -13.53 18.98 34.44
N VAL A 41 -12.27 18.96 34.85
CA VAL A 41 -11.80 18.31 36.08
C VAL A 41 -11.17 19.36 36.99
N SER A 42 -11.67 19.43 38.23
CA SER A 42 -11.07 20.28 39.26
C SER A 42 -9.80 19.64 39.80
N THR A 43 -8.69 20.37 39.76
CA THR A 43 -7.41 19.92 40.32
C THR A 43 -7.11 20.66 41.63
N PRO A 44 -6.60 19.99 42.68
CA PRO A 44 -6.43 20.59 44.00
C PRO A 44 -5.58 21.87 44.06
N TYR A 45 -4.63 22.05 43.13
CA TYR A 45 -3.66 23.15 43.17
C TYR A 45 -3.56 23.98 41.87
N ARG A 46 -4.31 23.65 40.81
CA ARG A 46 -4.19 24.30 39.49
C ARG A 46 -5.54 24.64 38.84
N GLY A 47 -6.60 24.73 39.63
CA GLY A 47 -7.94 25.07 39.15
C GLY A 47 -8.55 24.01 38.24
N THR A 48 -9.51 24.41 37.41
CA THR A 48 -10.23 23.52 36.49
C THR A 48 -9.45 23.33 35.18
N ARG A 49 -9.17 22.08 34.83
CA ARG A 49 -8.63 21.69 33.52
C ARG A 49 -9.72 21.07 32.68
N VAL A 50 -9.66 21.23 31.36
CA VAL A 50 -10.66 20.70 30.44
C VAL A 50 -10.00 19.72 29.49
N TYR A 51 -10.59 18.53 29.33
CA TYR A 51 -10.13 17.59 28.30
C TYR A 51 -10.47 18.10 26.91
N VAL A 52 -9.51 17.97 25.99
CA VAL A 52 -9.66 18.33 24.57
C VAL A 52 -9.84 17.10 23.68
N CYS A 53 -9.51 15.92 24.20
CA CYS A 53 -9.70 14.62 23.58
C CYS A 53 -10.56 13.74 24.49
N SER A 54 -10.97 12.59 23.98
CA SER A 54 -11.62 11.58 24.77
C SER A 54 -10.71 11.13 25.93
N ALA A 55 -11.32 10.59 26.98
CA ALA A 55 -10.65 10.27 28.23
C ALA A 55 -11.32 9.02 28.81
N MET A 56 -10.51 8.20 29.48
CA MET A 56 -11.01 6.99 30.12
C MET A 56 -12.10 7.33 31.15
N GLY A 57 -13.17 6.52 31.16
CA GLY A 57 -14.31 6.71 32.05
C GLY A 57 -15.38 7.68 31.54
N MET A 58 -15.19 8.31 30.38
CA MET A 58 -16.25 9.10 29.76
C MET A 58 -17.29 8.18 29.10
N PRO A 59 -18.59 8.33 29.41
CA PRO A 59 -19.64 7.53 28.78
C PRO A 59 -19.65 7.67 27.26
N GLY A 60 -19.69 6.53 26.54
CA GLY A 60 -19.76 6.51 25.08
C GLY A 60 -18.41 6.76 24.37
N SER A 61 -17.32 6.90 25.12
CA SER A 61 -15.98 7.04 24.56
C SER A 61 -15.53 5.80 23.78
N GLU A 62 -15.92 4.62 24.26
CA GLU A 62 -15.77 3.33 23.61
C GLU A 62 -16.57 3.24 22.31
N THR A 63 -17.79 3.80 22.28
CA THR A 63 -18.64 3.84 21.09
C THR A 63 -18.08 4.79 20.03
N ALA A 64 -17.52 5.93 20.44
CA ALA A 64 -16.88 6.87 19.52
C ALA A 64 -15.66 6.23 18.82
N LEU A 65 -14.85 5.46 19.57
CA LEU A 65 -13.76 4.68 18.98
C LEU A 65 -14.29 3.63 18.00
N GLU A 66 -15.38 2.94 18.36
CA GLU A 66 -16.04 1.95 17.48
C GLU A 66 -16.50 2.57 16.16
N GLU A 67 -17.22 3.69 16.21
CA GLU A 67 -17.71 4.39 15.02
C GLU A 67 -16.59 4.87 14.13
N LEU A 68 -15.51 5.41 14.71
CA LEU A 68 -14.34 5.84 13.96
C LEU A 68 -13.68 4.64 13.25
N MET A 69 -13.52 3.51 13.94
CA MET A 69 -12.94 2.31 13.35
C MET A 69 -13.82 1.71 12.26
N CYS A 70 -15.14 1.65 12.47
CA CYS A 70 -16.07 1.23 11.42
C CYS A 70 -16.05 2.17 10.21
N ARG A 71 -15.88 3.47 10.42
CA ARG A 71 -15.79 4.44 9.33
C ARG A 71 -14.49 4.30 8.52
N VAL A 72 -13.36 4.08 9.19
CA VAL A 72 -12.04 3.99 8.54
C VAL A 72 -11.80 2.60 7.95
N LEU A 73 -12.08 1.54 8.72
CA LEU A 73 -11.73 0.15 8.42
C LEU A 73 -12.95 -0.71 8.04
N GLY A 74 -14.16 -0.16 7.98
CA GLY A 74 -15.39 -0.95 7.80
C GLY A 74 -15.38 -1.85 6.56
N LYS A 75 -14.82 -1.37 5.44
CA LYS A 75 -14.66 -2.20 4.24
C LYS A 75 -13.71 -3.37 4.45
N LEU A 76 -12.63 -3.16 5.20
CA LEU A 76 -11.62 -4.20 5.48
C LEU A 76 -12.12 -5.21 6.52
N LEU A 77 -12.89 -4.76 7.50
CA LEU A 77 -13.62 -5.61 8.45
C LEU A 77 -14.63 -6.50 7.71
N GLN A 78 -15.40 -5.93 6.78
CA GLN A 78 -16.35 -6.69 5.95
C GLN A 78 -15.66 -7.69 5.01
N ALA A 79 -14.48 -7.35 4.49
CA ALA A 79 -13.68 -8.24 3.66
C ALA A 79 -12.96 -9.34 4.44
N GLY A 80 -12.94 -9.28 5.78
CA GLY A 80 -12.22 -10.23 6.63
C GLY A 80 -10.69 -10.08 6.56
N ALA A 81 -10.18 -8.95 6.06
CA ALA A 81 -8.74 -8.65 6.03
C ALA A 81 -8.23 -8.06 7.36
N VAL A 82 -9.15 -7.52 8.16
CA VAL A 82 -8.90 -6.93 9.47
C VAL A 82 -9.91 -7.51 10.46
N ALA A 83 -9.45 -7.80 11.66
CA ALA A 83 -10.27 -8.22 12.79
C ALA A 83 -10.01 -7.27 13.95
N LYS A 84 -11.08 -6.89 14.65
CA LYS A 84 -11.00 -6.02 15.83
C LYS A 84 -11.43 -6.81 17.05
N LEU A 85 -10.63 -6.76 18.12
CA LEU A 85 -11.00 -7.29 19.42
C LEU A 85 -10.67 -6.24 20.47
N ALA A 86 -11.70 -5.67 21.10
CA ALA A 86 -11.55 -4.54 22.02
C ALA A 86 -10.77 -3.37 21.39
N ASP A 87 -9.62 -2.99 21.95
CA ASP A 87 -8.71 -1.96 21.49
C ASP A 87 -7.59 -2.49 20.57
N ASP A 88 -7.57 -3.77 20.25
CA ASP A 88 -6.60 -4.34 19.32
C ASP A 88 -7.17 -4.48 17.90
N LEU A 89 -6.31 -4.19 16.92
CA LEU A 89 -6.51 -4.51 15.52
C LEU A 89 -5.55 -5.61 15.08
N TYR A 90 -6.09 -6.59 14.38
CA TYR A 90 -5.36 -7.72 13.82
C TYR A 90 -5.50 -7.70 12.30
N PHE A 91 -4.39 -7.89 11.60
CA PHE A 91 -4.34 -7.92 10.14
C PHE A 91 -3.79 -9.26 9.65
N GLU A 92 -4.38 -9.80 8.59
CA GLU A 92 -3.79 -10.93 7.86
C GLU A 92 -2.53 -10.46 7.14
N GLN A 93 -1.38 -11.04 7.49
CA GLN A 93 -0.13 -10.76 6.78
C GLN A 93 0.07 -11.78 5.65
N SER A 94 0.11 -11.30 4.40
CA SER A 94 0.49 -12.13 3.26
C SER A 94 2.01 -12.37 3.25
N THR A 95 2.38 -13.63 2.98
CA THR A 95 3.58 -14.34 3.44
C THR A 95 4.89 -14.01 2.70
N THR A 96 5.26 -12.75 2.51
CA THR A 96 6.60 -12.45 2.01
C THR A 96 7.33 -11.56 3.01
N PRO A 97 8.52 -11.98 3.49
CA PRO A 97 9.31 -11.13 4.36
C PRO A 97 9.54 -9.80 3.66
N SER A 98 9.44 -8.72 4.42
CA SER A 98 9.79 -7.39 3.92
C SER A 98 11.22 -7.45 3.36
N PRO A 99 11.49 -6.83 2.20
CA PRO A 99 12.83 -6.85 1.66
C PRO A 99 13.79 -6.20 2.67
N GLU A 100 14.99 -6.77 2.83
CA GLU A 100 15.94 -6.33 3.87
C GLU A 100 16.65 -5.01 3.52
N THR A 101 16.65 -4.62 2.24
CA THR A 101 17.38 -3.44 1.76
C THR A 101 16.70 -2.83 0.53
N VAL A 102 16.79 -1.52 0.38
CA VAL A 102 16.24 -0.78 -0.78
C VAL A 102 16.86 -1.28 -2.08
N GLY A 103 16.03 -1.44 -3.11
CA GLY A 103 16.49 -1.79 -4.46
C GLY A 103 16.66 -3.29 -4.71
N VAL A 104 16.14 -4.15 -3.82
CA VAL A 104 16.19 -5.62 -3.98
C VAL A 104 14.85 -6.23 -4.38
N SER A 105 13.75 -5.50 -4.17
CA SER A 105 12.41 -5.98 -4.50
C SER A 105 11.64 -4.89 -5.21
N PHE A 106 11.11 -5.25 -6.37
CA PHE A 106 10.29 -4.37 -7.19
C PHE A 106 8.99 -5.05 -7.58
N ALA A 107 7.98 -4.24 -7.86
CA ALA A 107 6.73 -4.66 -8.48
C ALA A 107 6.59 -3.93 -9.81
N ALA A 108 6.23 -4.64 -10.88
CA ALA A 108 6.02 -4.04 -12.19
C ALA A 108 4.70 -4.45 -12.81
N ASP A 109 4.11 -3.52 -13.56
CA ASP A 109 2.87 -3.73 -14.32
C ASP A 109 2.84 -2.87 -15.59
N VAL A 110 2.02 -3.26 -16.57
CA VAL A 110 1.85 -2.54 -17.84
C VAL A 110 0.45 -1.95 -17.93
N ILE A 111 0.38 -0.62 -18.02
CA ILE A 111 -0.85 0.12 -18.22
C ILE A 111 -1.06 0.36 -19.71
N LYS A 112 -2.25 0.02 -20.21
CA LYS A 112 -2.73 0.40 -21.55
C LYS A 112 -3.55 1.68 -21.45
N ARG A 113 -3.02 2.80 -21.93
CA ARG A 113 -3.74 4.10 -21.97
C ARG A 113 -3.66 4.71 -23.37
N LYS A 114 -4.81 4.95 -24.01
CA LYS A 114 -4.91 5.61 -25.34
C LYS A 114 -3.94 5.08 -26.40
N ARG A 115 -3.87 3.75 -26.52
CA ARG A 115 -2.96 3.04 -27.44
C ARG A 115 -1.47 3.23 -27.14
N LYS A 116 -1.12 3.76 -25.97
CA LYS A 116 0.23 3.73 -25.43
C LYS A 116 0.30 2.68 -24.33
N LEU A 117 1.46 2.07 -24.23
CA LEU A 117 1.80 1.10 -23.19
C LEU A 117 2.79 1.79 -22.25
N ILE A 118 2.43 1.85 -20.98
CA ILE A 118 3.27 2.44 -19.93
C ILE A 118 3.68 1.30 -19.02
N LEU A 119 4.98 1.02 -18.94
CA LEU A 119 5.54 0.14 -17.93
C LEU A 119 5.72 0.95 -16.65
N VAL A 120 5.17 0.45 -15.56
CA VAL A 120 5.33 0.98 -14.20
C VAL A 120 6.24 0.04 -13.43
N LEU A 121 7.22 0.59 -12.73
CA LEU A 121 8.10 -0.12 -11.81
C LEU A 121 8.09 0.61 -10.47
N ARG A 122 7.75 -0.11 -9.40
CA ARG A 122 7.75 0.42 -8.03
C ARG A 122 8.72 -0.35 -7.16
N GLU A 123 9.57 0.37 -6.44
CA GLU A 123 10.45 -0.18 -5.41
C GLU A 123 9.65 -0.42 -4.13
N CYS A 124 9.75 -1.63 -3.56
CA CYS A 124 8.81 -2.09 -2.54
C CYS A 124 9.00 -1.44 -1.16
N ILE A 125 10.19 -0.94 -0.79
CA ILE A 125 10.45 -0.39 0.55
C ILE A 125 10.11 1.10 0.60
N THR A 126 10.73 1.88 -0.27
CA THR A 126 10.57 3.34 -0.38
C THR A 126 9.27 3.72 -1.07
N SER A 127 8.60 2.77 -1.72
CA SER A 127 7.43 3.01 -2.55
C SER A 127 7.69 3.95 -3.74
N PHE A 128 8.95 4.20 -4.08
CA PHE A 128 9.32 5.04 -5.22
C PHE A 128 8.88 4.39 -6.52
N THR A 129 8.18 5.14 -7.36
CA THR A 129 7.61 4.65 -8.61
C THR A 129 8.28 5.35 -9.79
N THR A 130 8.83 4.57 -10.70
CA THR A 130 9.36 5.04 -11.99
C THR A 130 8.58 4.38 -13.13
N THR A 131 8.54 5.03 -14.28
CA THR A 131 7.73 4.58 -15.41
C THR A 131 8.42 4.86 -16.73
N THR A 132 8.11 4.08 -17.75
CA THR A 132 8.56 4.36 -19.12
C THR A 132 7.50 3.94 -20.13
N LEU A 133 7.47 4.63 -21.27
CA LEU A 133 6.69 4.20 -22.40
C LEU A 133 7.39 3.03 -23.10
N ILE A 134 6.62 1.99 -23.41
CA ILE A 134 7.08 0.84 -24.19
C ILE A 134 6.32 0.79 -25.53
N GLN A 135 6.98 0.25 -26.54
CA GLN A 135 6.38 0.14 -27.88
C GLN A 135 5.46 -1.09 -27.99
N ASP A 136 5.76 -2.13 -27.21
CA ASP A 136 5.14 -3.45 -27.32
C ASP A 136 5.31 -4.23 -26.00
N GLU A 137 4.44 -5.21 -25.75
CA GLU A 137 4.52 -6.14 -24.60
C GLU A 137 5.35 -7.39 -24.90
N ARG A 138 5.99 -7.45 -26.07
CA ARG A 138 7.00 -8.48 -26.35
C ARG A 138 8.15 -8.41 -25.34
N HIS A 139 8.61 -9.59 -24.93
CA HIS A 139 9.63 -9.77 -23.89
C HIS A 139 10.91 -8.94 -24.10
N GLN A 140 11.32 -8.68 -25.34
CA GLN A 140 12.51 -7.88 -25.65
C GLN A 140 12.36 -6.43 -25.16
N TYR A 141 11.24 -5.78 -25.48
CA TYR A 141 10.96 -4.41 -25.06
C TYR A 141 10.73 -4.31 -23.55
N LEU A 142 10.05 -5.30 -22.97
CA LEU A 142 9.86 -5.37 -21.52
C LEU A 142 11.18 -5.50 -20.78
N ARG A 143 12.07 -6.38 -21.24
CA ARG A 143 13.40 -6.57 -20.66
C ARG A 143 14.22 -5.29 -20.69
N ASP A 144 14.37 -4.68 -21.87
CA ASP A 144 15.20 -3.48 -22.02
C ASP A 144 14.66 -2.33 -21.16
N ALA A 145 13.34 -2.19 -21.09
CA ALA A 145 12.67 -1.21 -20.23
C ALA A 145 12.89 -1.50 -18.73
N LEU A 146 12.75 -2.75 -18.29
CA LEU A 146 12.98 -3.14 -16.89
C LEU A 146 14.43 -2.90 -16.46
N VAL A 147 15.40 -3.26 -17.30
CA VAL A 147 16.82 -3.02 -17.03
C VAL A 147 17.08 -1.53 -16.85
N ARG A 148 16.57 -0.70 -17.77
CA ARG A 148 16.72 0.75 -17.71
C ARG A 148 16.15 1.34 -16.41
N LEU A 149 14.92 0.98 -16.07
CA LEU A 149 14.25 1.49 -14.87
C LEU A 149 14.94 1.00 -13.57
N CYS A 150 15.42 -0.25 -13.55
CA CYS A 150 16.07 -0.81 -12.36
C CYS A 150 17.45 -0.21 -12.11
N ILE A 151 18.23 0.12 -13.16
CA ILE A 151 19.58 0.69 -13.01
C ILE A 151 19.56 2.01 -12.22
N GLU A 152 18.52 2.82 -12.38
CA GLU A 152 18.38 4.09 -11.67
C GLU A 152 18.10 3.92 -10.16
N LEU A 153 17.57 2.76 -9.76
CA LEU A 153 17.06 2.50 -8.41
C LEU A 153 17.90 1.51 -7.60
N ARG A 154 19.02 1.02 -8.17
CA ARG A 154 19.86 0.00 -7.52
C ARG A 154 21.34 0.38 -7.52
N PRO A 155 22.07 0.07 -6.46
CA PRO A 155 23.53 0.15 -6.49
C PRO A 155 24.09 -0.90 -7.46
N LEU A 156 25.09 -0.50 -8.26
CA LEU A 156 25.78 -1.37 -9.21
C LEU A 156 26.54 -2.54 -8.55
N ASP A 157 26.77 -2.50 -7.25
CA ASP A 157 27.37 -3.58 -6.46
C ASP A 157 26.36 -4.19 -5.46
N GLY A 158 25.07 -3.89 -5.63
CA GLY A 158 23.99 -4.38 -4.78
C GLY A 158 23.71 -5.88 -4.93
N PRO A 159 22.97 -6.46 -3.98
CA PRO A 159 22.47 -7.83 -4.10
C PRO A 159 21.53 -7.98 -5.30
N PRO A 160 21.31 -9.22 -5.79
CA PRO A 160 20.37 -9.47 -6.88
C PRO A 160 18.97 -8.98 -6.54
N ALA A 161 18.27 -8.43 -7.54
CA ALA A 161 16.92 -7.93 -7.35
C ALA A 161 15.87 -8.84 -7.98
N VAL A 162 14.70 -8.88 -7.33
CA VAL A 162 13.53 -9.63 -7.79
C VAL A 162 12.44 -8.66 -8.20
N ILE A 163 11.97 -8.79 -9.44
CA ILE A 163 10.88 -8.01 -10.00
C ILE A 163 9.66 -8.92 -10.05
N ARG A 164 8.62 -8.56 -9.29
CA ARG A 164 7.34 -9.28 -9.29
C ARG A 164 6.42 -8.70 -10.35
N THR A 165 5.87 -9.57 -11.20
CA THR A 165 4.97 -9.14 -12.29
C THR A 165 3.76 -10.05 -12.43
N ASP A 166 2.72 -9.55 -13.08
CA ASP A 166 1.55 -10.34 -13.44
C ASP A 166 1.91 -11.53 -14.37
N PRO A 167 1.04 -12.54 -14.50
CA PRO A 167 1.29 -13.72 -15.32
C PRO A 167 1.10 -13.49 -16.83
N ALA A 168 1.30 -12.27 -17.33
CA ALA A 168 1.22 -11.94 -18.75
C ALA A 168 2.27 -12.72 -19.58
N PRO A 169 1.96 -13.05 -20.84
CA PRO A 169 2.88 -13.80 -21.72
C PRO A 169 4.25 -13.15 -21.87
N GLY A 170 4.31 -11.81 -21.92
CA GLY A 170 5.54 -11.04 -22.05
C GLY A 170 6.50 -11.26 -20.88
N PHE A 171 6.00 -11.20 -19.65
CA PHE A 171 6.80 -11.44 -18.44
C PHE A 171 7.11 -12.92 -18.21
N LYS A 172 6.19 -13.83 -18.55
CA LYS A 172 6.44 -15.27 -18.45
C LYS A 172 7.66 -15.70 -19.27
N ALA A 173 7.88 -15.09 -20.42
CA ALA A 173 9.06 -15.35 -21.25
C ALA A 173 10.37 -14.87 -20.60
N LEU A 174 10.32 -14.01 -19.58
CA LEU A 174 11.48 -13.40 -18.92
C LEU A 174 11.95 -14.10 -17.64
N VAL A 175 11.21 -15.07 -17.11
CA VAL A 175 11.53 -15.76 -15.83
C VAL A 175 12.94 -16.34 -15.79
N ASN A 176 13.43 -16.86 -16.91
CA ASN A 176 14.76 -17.48 -17.02
C ASN A 176 15.64 -16.78 -18.06
N ASP A 177 15.38 -15.50 -18.32
CA ASP A 177 16.12 -14.74 -19.34
C ASP A 177 17.60 -14.57 -18.95
N PRO A 178 18.55 -14.91 -19.83
CA PRO A 178 19.98 -14.85 -19.52
C PRO A 178 20.51 -13.42 -19.37
N LEU A 179 19.92 -12.44 -20.07
CA LEU A 179 20.36 -11.04 -20.02
C LEU A 179 19.91 -10.38 -18.71
N LEU A 180 18.69 -10.68 -18.24
CA LEU A 180 18.26 -10.25 -16.90
C LEU A 180 19.17 -10.84 -15.82
N ARG A 181 19.54 -12.12 -15.94
CA ARG A 181 20.47 -12.76 -15.00
C ARG A 181 21.87 -12.14 -15.02
N SER A 182 22.40 -11.75 -16.18
CA SER A 182 23.69 -11.03 -16.24
C SER A 182 23.62 -9.68 -15.52
N ASP A 183 22.46 -9.02 -15.56
CA ASP A 183 22.20 -7.80 -14.81
C ASP A 183 21.79 -8.05 -13.36
N ARG A 184 21.88 -9.30 -12.85
CA ARG A 184 21.44 -9.71 -11.50
C ARG A 184 19.98 -9.35 -11.20
N LEU A 185 19.12 -9.41 -12.23
CA LEU A 185 17.67 -9.29 -12.15
C LEU A 185 17.01 -10.65 -12.33
N SER A 186 15.90 -10.87 -11.64
CA SER A 186 15.06 -12.04 -11.80
C SER A 186 13.58 -11.67 -11.79
N ILE A 187 12.76 -12.41 -12.53
CA ILE A 187 11.32 -12.18 -12.62
C ILE A 187 10.60 -13.24 -11.80
N GLU A 188 9.78 -12.81 -10.85
CA GLU A 188 8.88 -13.66 -10.08
C GLU A 188 7.44 -13.43 -10.56
N ILE A 189 6.88 -14.45 -11.21
CA ILE A 189 5.49 -14.42 -11.67
C ILE A 189 4.58 -14.78 -10.51
N GLY A 190 3.62 -13.92 -10.23
CA GLY A 190 2.64 -14.21 -9.19
C GLY A 190 1.70 -15.31 -9.65
N ARG A 191 1.11 -16.02 -8.68
CA ARG A 191 0.16 -17.12 -8.95
C ARG A 191 -0.99 -16.64 -9.86
N VAL A 192 -1.86 -17.52 -10.36
CA VAL A 192 -3.05 -17.07 -11.12
C VAL A 192 -4.30 -16.98 -10.23
N LYS A 193 -4.41 -17.80 -9.17
CA LYS A 193 -5.64 -18.01 -8.37
C LYS A 193 -5.78 -17.26 -7.03
N ASN A 194 -4.90 -16.32 -6.72
CA ASN A 194 -4.94 -15.51 -5.50
C ASN A 194 -5.43 -14.08 -5.86
N ASN A 195 -6.54 -13.63 -5.27
CA ASN A 195 -7.11 -12.32 -5.57
C ASN A 195 -6.26 -11.16 -5.03
N ASN A 196 -5.44 -11.38 -3.99
CA ASN A 196 -4.61 -10.33 -3.37
C ASN A 196 -3.20 -10.26 -3.97
N LYS A 197 -3.05 -10.48 -5.28
CA LYS A 197 -1.75 -10.91 -5.81
C LYS A 197 -0.70 -9.84 -6.06
N TYR A 198 -1.10 -8.58 -6.21
CA TYR A 198 -0.19 -7.51 -6.65
C TYR A 198 -0.51 -6.13 -6.04
N PRO A 199 -0.75 -6.01 -4.72
CA PRO A 199 -1.23 -4.75 -4.13
C PRO A 199 -0.25 -3.58 -4.36
N VAL A 200 1.06 -3.85 -4.36
CA VAL A 200 2.08 -2.81 -4.55
C VAL A 200 2.05 -2.24 -5.98
N ALA A 201 1.94 -3.09 -7.00
CA ALA A 201 1.86 -2.66 -8.38
C ALA A 201 0.51 -1.99 -8.68
N GLU A 202 -0.60 -2.58 -8.21
CA GLU A 202 -1.95 -2.01 -8.38
C GLU A 202 -2.04 -0.61 -7.76
N ARG A 203 -1.48 -0.44 -6.56
CA ARG A 203 -1.42 0.87 -5.91
C ARG A 203 -0.56 1.87 -6.70
N ALA A 204 0.54 1.42 -7.28
CA ALA A 204 1.40 2.25 -8.14
C ALA A 204 0.64 2.73 -9.38
N VAL A 205 -0.12 1.83 -10.00
CA VAL A 205 -0.96 2.11 -11.16
C VAL A 205 -2.05 3.13 -10.81
N GLU A 206 -2.75 2.94 -9.68
CA GLU A 206 -3.78 3.86 -9.20
C GLU A 206 -3.21 5.27 -8.95
N GLU A 207 -2.09 5.37 -8.25
CA GLU A 207 -1.41 6.63 -7.95
C GLU A 207 -0.97 7.36 -9.22
N LEU A 208 -0.36 6.64 -10.17
CA LEU A 208 0.03 7.19 -11.46
C LEU A 208 -1.18 7.67 -12.27
N GLN A 209 -2.27 6.90 -12.31
CA GLN A 209 -3.48 7.29 -13.04
C GLN A 209 -4.09 8.56 -12.47
N ASN A 210 -4.14 8.69 -11.14
CA ASN A 210 -4.63 9.89 -10.47
C ASN A 210 -3.75 11.11 -10.78
N GLU A 211 -2.42 10.94 -10.77
CA GLU A 211 -1.51 12.04 -11.09
C GLU A 211 -1.61 12.46 -12.57
N LEU A 212 -1.74 11.51 -13.49
CA LEU A 212 -2.00 11.81 -14.90
C LEU A 212 -3.30 12.60 -15.09
N LEU A 213 -4.36 12.25 -14.37
CA LEU A 213 -5.64 12.98 -14.40
C LEU A 213 -5.53 14.39 -13.79
N ARG A 214 -4.70 14.55 -12.76
CA ARG A 214 -4.47 15.84 -12.11
C ARG A 214 -3.78 16.82 -13.04
N GLN A 215 -2.82 16.35 -13.83
CA GLN A 215 -2.05 17.19 -14.74
C GLN A 215 -2.76 17.47 -16.06
N ASP A 216 -3.53 16.51 -16.59
CA ASP A 216 -4.41 16.73 -17.74
C ASP A 216 -5.84 16.24 -17.44
N PRO A 217 -6.68 17.12 -16.87
CA PRO A 217 -8.08 16.81 -16.55
C PRO A 217 -8.93 16.49 -17.77
N SER A 218 -8.48 16.95 -18.95
CA SER A 218 -9.16 16.76 -20.23
C SER A 218 -9.08 15.32 -20.72
N ASP A 219 -8.26 14.48 -20.05
CA ASP A 219 -7.87 13.16 -20.50
C ASP A 219 -7.48 13.24 -21.99
N GLY A 220 -6.41 13.98 -22.31
CA GLY A 220 -5.81 14.11 -23.64
C GLY A 220 -4.62 13.16 -23.90
N TYR A 221 -4.02 13.21 -25.09
CA TYR A 221 -2.81 12.43 -25.36
C TYR A 221 -1.63 13.00 -24.57
N VAL A 222 -1.09 12.23 -23.62
CA VAL A 222 0.11 12.64 -22.89
C VAL A 222 1.30 12.56 -23.85
N SER A 223 1.94 13.70 -24.12
CA SER A 223 3.15 13.75 -24.92
C SER A 223 4.32 13.12 -24.16
N LEU A 224 5.31 12.58 -24.88
CA LEU A 224 6.54 12.04 -24.28
C LEU A 224 7.23 13.06 -23.35
N LEU A 225 7.14 14.34 -23.69
CA LEU A 225 7.73 15.44 -22.91
C LEU A 225 6.99 15.67 -21.59
N ALA A 226 5.66 15.69 -21.62
CA ALA A 226 4.84 15.80 -20.41
C ALA A 226 5.04 14.58 -19.49
N PHE A 227 5.19 13.40 -20.08
CA PHE A 227 5.46 12.17 -19.34
C PHE A 227 6.84 12.15 -18.67
N GLN A 228 7.86 12.77 -19.28
CA GLN A 228 9.19 12.91 -18.67
C GLN A 228 9.21 13.94 -17.53
N GLN A 229 8.40 15.00 -17.61
CA GLN A 229 8.25 15.99 -16.54
C GLN A 229 7.58 15.39 -15.28
N LEU A 230 6.67 14.43 -15.47
CA LEU A 230 6.03 13.65 -14.40
C LEU A 230 7.00 12.79 -13.57
N LEU A 231 8.13 12.37 -14.15
CA LEU A 231 9.13 11.52 -13.49
C LEU A 231 10.13 12.30 -12.62
N GLN A 232 10.11 13.63 -12.69
CA GLN A 232 11.05 14.52 -11.98
C GLN A 232 10.41 15.34 -10.85
N ALA A 233 9.10 15.21 -10.63
CA ALA A 233 8.34 15.89 -9.57
C ALA A 233 8.10 14.94 -8.39
#